data_AF-A0AA97P9Z0-F1
#
_entry.id   AF-A0AA97P9Z0-F1
#
_cell.length_a   1.000
_cell.length_b   1.000
_cell.length_c   1.000
_cell.angle_alpha   90.00
_cell.angle_beta   90.00
_cell.angle_gamma   90.00
#
_symmetry.space_group_name_H-M   'P 1'
#
loop_
_entity.id
_entity.type
_entity.pdbx_description
1 polymer ?
#
loop_
_entity_poly.entity_id
_entity_poly.type
_entity_poly.pdbx_seq_one_letter_code
_entity_poly.pdbx_strand_id
1 'polypeptide(L)'
;MRPTLLTAALAVAPALAYPGMGTPEQNKQVRAAMAAGENFHDKLVRDITKASSNIKQPRQCSKRCEGTDNDDAEDGDEEVDGADGGRDPDENHHLDSLELIGDLIGMPNNKLSSTGFAIKELLTTTGGAPESGEAYRPGELARKGTAACAKDTCCIWKYVADDMVPIFRGNSGRCTNLARAAIRMGFHDAGGWSRTTGPLGGADGSLILAPEEILRSDNRGLEEIVAQTKQWYAQYSRYGVGMADLVQFAANVATVVCPLGPRVRTFIGRKDSSVPSPKGLLPPVDGSADFLIEMFRNKTIEPHGLTALLGAHTTSQQRFVDPSRAGDPQDSTPGVWDILYYQQTLNQVPTPQRVFKFQSDVVLSQHPLIKQEFSLFAAKDNGQSHWNFDYAREYIRLSLLGVNNINTLTECTKSLPPRIRAFSAPDEDLVSKWLQGGIAGETARKIMNGDSLNGGKGILSLVSGLLGKLKSRF
;
A
#
# COMPACT_ATOMS: atom_id res chain seq x y z
N MET A 1 -16.28 31.05 -49.33
CA MET A 1 -17.71 30.67 -49.42
C MET A 1 -17.98 29.53 -48.43
N ARG A 2 -18.80 29.75 -47.41
CA ARG A 2 -19.61 28.72 -46.70
C ARG A 2 -21.01 28.71 -47.36
N PRO A 3 -22.00 27.83 -47.05
CA PRO A 3 -22.10 26.61 -46.19
C PRO A 3 -22.65 25.40 -47.03
N THR A 4 -23.03 24.20 -46.54
CA THR A 4 -24.26 23.72 -45.84
C THR A 4 -24.24 22.17 -45.89
N LEU A 5 -24.38 21.38 -44.80
CA LEU A 5 -25.56 20.88 -44.04
C LEU A 5 -25.84 19.37 -44.28
N LEU A 6 -25.96 18.64 -43.14
CA LEU A 6 -26.82 17.47 -42.80
C LEU A 6 -26.88 16.26 -43.76
N THR A 7 -26.84 15.00 -43.31
CA THR A 7 -27.75 14.38 -42.33
C THR A 7 -27.23 12.99 -41.87
N ALA A 8 -27.72 12.54 -40.72
CA ALA A 8 -27.35 11.34 -39.97
C ALA A 8 -27.81 9.98 -40.56
N ALA A 9 -27.12 8.89 -40.17
CA ALA A 9 -27.75 7.60 -39.88
C ALA A 9 -26.83 6.73 -38.99
N LEU A 10 -27.40 6.24 -37.89
CA LEU A 10 -26.83 5.28 -36.94
C LEU A 10 -26.58 3.90 -37.58
N ALA A 11 -25.55 3.21 -37.13
CA ALA A 11 -25.56 1.75 -37.01
C ALA A 11 -24.69 1.31 -35.82
N VAL A 12 -25.25 0.41 -35.03
CA VAL A 12 -24.87 -0.04 -33.70
C VAL A 12 -23.92 -1.24 -33.78
N ALA A 13 -22.89 -1.28 -32.92
CA ALA A 13 -22.27 -2.52 -32.44
C ALA A 13 -21.62 -2.28 -31.05
N PRO A 14 -21.62 -3.29 -30.16
CA PRO A 14 -21.65 -3.08 -28.71
C PRO A 14 -20.26 -2.94 -28.09
N ALA A 15 -20.11 -1.94 -27.22
CA ALA A 15 -18.98 -1.85 -26.31
C ALA A 15 -19.24 -2.77 -25.10
N LEU A 16 -18.41 -3.80 -24.97
CA LEU A 16 -18.32 -4.63 -23.78
C LEU A 16 -17.93 -3.75 -22.58
N ALA A 17 -18.78 -3.77 -21.55
CA ALA A 17 -18.60 -3.02 -20.32
C ALA A 17 -17.45 -3.59 -19.47
N TYR A 18 -16.50 -2.72 -19.10
CA TYR A 18 -15.60 -2.96 -17.98
C TYR A 18 -16.25 -2.41 -16.70
N PRO A 19 -16.33 -3.17 -15.59
CA PRO A 19 -16.92 -2.69 -14.34
C PRO A 19 -15.93 -1.77 -13.62
N GLY A 20 -16.35 -0.56 -13.28
CA GLY A 20 -15.58 0.30 -12.36
C GLY A 20 -15.68 1.82 -12.54
N MET A 21 -16.46 2.35 -13.49
CA MET A 21 -16.70 3.80 -13.55
C MET A 21 -18.17 4.08 -13.89
N GLY A 22 -18.76 5.05 -13.20
CA GLY A 22 -20.17 5.42 -13.31
C GLY A 22 -20.63 5.74 -14.74
N THR A 23 -21.95 5.81 -14.92
CA THR A 23 -22.58 6.01 -16.23
C THR A 23 -22.11 7.29 -16.93
N PRO A 24 -22.19 7.38 -18.26
CA PRO A 24 -21.87 8.60 -19.00
C PRO A 24 -22.60 9.84 -18.48
N GLU A 25 -23.84 9.68 -18.01
CA GLU A 25 -24.62 10.73 -17.34
C GLU A 25 -23.98 11.18 -16.02
N GLN A 26 -23.51 10.25 -15.19
CA GLN A 26 -22.81 10.56 -13.94
C GLN A 26 -21.48 11.28 -14.22
N ASN A 27 -20.72 10.85 -15.25
CA ASN A 27 -19.47 11.51 -15.63
C ASN A 27 -19.70 12.91 -16.22
N LYS A 28 -20.84 13.15 -16.89
CA LYS A 28 -21.24 14.47 -17.40
C LYS A 28 -21.63 15.41 -16.25
N GLN A 29 -22.31 14.89 -15.23
CA GLN A 29 -22.66 15.65 -14.03
C GLN A 29 -21.42 16.05 -13.21
N VAL A 30 -20.44 15.14 -13.08
CA VAL A 30 -19.16 15.42 -12.42
C VAL A 30 -18.36 16.51 -13.15
N ARG A 31 -18.31 16.47 -14.49
CA ARG A 31 -17.64 17.51 -15.29
C ARG A 31 -18.34 18.87 -15.21
N ALA A 32 -19.67 18.89 -15.16
CA ALA A 32 -20.44 20.12 -14.98
C ALA A 32 -20.26 20.73 -13.58
N ALA A 33 -20.16 19.89 -12.54
CA ALA A 33 -19.90 20.33 -11.17
C ALA A 33 -18.49 20.91 -10.99
N MET A 34 -17.46 20.29 -11.61
CA MET A 34 -16.09 20.82 -11.58
C MET A 34 -15.95 22.16 -12.33
N ALA A 35 -16.79 22.42 -13.34
CA ALA A 35 -16.80 23.70 -14.05
C ALA A 35 -17.52 24.82 -13.28
N ALA A 36 -18.33 24.49 -12.28
CA ALA A 36 -19.14 25.45 -11.51
C ALA A 36 -18.55 25.81 -10.14
N GLY A 37 -17.50 25.13 -9.68
CA GLY A 37 -16.82 25.44 -8.41
C GLY A 37 -17.66 25.17 -7.16
N GLU A 38 -18.69 24.34 -7.24
CA GLU A 38 -19.51 23.94 -6.09
C GLU A 38 -19.04 22.59 -5.53
N ASN A 39 -18.88 22.53 -4.19
CA ASN A 39 -18.48 21.34 -3.46
C ASN A 39 -19.54 20.22 -3.58
N PHE A 40 -19.16 19.08 -4.16
CA PHE A 40 -20.05 17.94 -4.41
C PHE A 40 -20.72 17.42 -3.14
N HIS A 41 -20.03 17.51 -1.99
CA HIS A 41 -20.55 17.11 -0.70
C HIS A 41 -21.76 17.96 -0.27
N ASP A 42 -21.69 19.28 -0.42
CA ASP A 42 -22.77 20.20 -0.01
C ASP A 42 -24.01 20.10 -0.90
N LYS A 43 -23.84 19.65 -2.14
CA LYS A 43 -24.94 19.36 -3.05
C LYS A 43 -25.57 18.00 -2.73
N LEU A 44 -24.75 16.97 -2.50
CA LEU A 44 -25.22 15.63 -2.17
C LEU A 44 -25.98 15.62 -0.83
N VAL A 45 -25.47 16.32 0.19
CA VAL A 45 -26.14 16.47 1.48
C VAL A 45 -27.49 17.19 1.31
N ARG A 46 -27.54 18.29 0.56
CA ARG A 46 -28.81 18.98 0.25
C ARG A 46 -29.81 18.10 -0.49
N ASP A 47 -29.35 17.36 -1.50
CA ASP A 47 -30.20 16.53 -2.34
C ASP A 47 -30.76 15.35 -1.51
N ILE A 48 -29.96 14.77 -0.60
CA ILE A 48 -30.41 13.75 0.34
C ILE A 48 -31.40 14.33 1.36
N THR A 49 -31.11 15.48 1.98
CA THR A 49 -32.01 16.13 2.94
C THR A 49 -33.36 16.49 2.29
N LYS A 50 -33.35 16.90 1.02
CA LYS A 50 -34.55 17.25 0.25
C LYS A 50 -35.33 16.03 -0.26
N ALA A 51 -34.65 14.90 -0.48
CA ALA A 51 -35.29 13.63 -0.80
C ALA A 51 -35.97 13.01 0.43
N SER A 52 -35.34 13.09 1.60
CA SER A 52 -35.86 12.55 2.85
C SER A 52 -37.08 13.33 3.39
N SER A 53 -37.19 14.63 3.10
CA SER A 53 -38.34 15.43 3.53
C SER A 53 -39.64 15.15 2.74
N ASN A 54 -39.59 14.34 1.68
CA ASN A 54 -40.74 14.00 0.83
C ASN A 54 -41.29 12.57 1.04
N ILE A 55 -40.73 11.80 1.97
CA ILE A 55 -41.20 10.44 2.26
C ILE A 55 -42.25 10.50 3.38
N LYS A 56 -43.54 10.48 3.02
CA LYS A 56 -44.63 10.22 3.98
C LYS A 56 -44.61 8.74 4.38
N GLN A 57 -44.45 8.47 5.67
CA GLN A 57 -44.54 7.13 6.25
C GLN A 57 -45.89 6.46 5.95
N PRO A 58 -45.93 5.14 5.67
CA PRO A 58 -47.18 4.41 5.50
C PRO A 58 -47.87 4.21 6.85
N ARG A 59 -49.19 4.46 6.87
CA ARG A 59 -50.08 4.27 8.02
C ARG A 59 -50.12 2.79 8.43
N GLN A 60 -49.80 2.49 9.69
CA GLN A 60 -50.13 1.20 10.30
C GLN A 60 -51.63 1.14 10.64
N CYS A 61 -52.24 0.00 10.31
CA CYS A 61 -53.64 -0.33 10.56
C CYS A 61 -53.91 -0.51 12.06
N SER A 62 -54.90 0.20 12.58
CA SER A 62 -55.47 0.03 13.92
C SER A 62 -56.78 -0.77 13.89
N LYS A 63 -56.97 -1.71 14.83
CA LYS A 63 -58.24 -2.15 15.50
C LYS A 63 -57.88 -3.26 16.51
N ARG A 64 -57.89 -3.05 17.83
CA ARG A 64 -58.97 -2.85 18.85
C ARG A 64 -59.48 -4.17 19.45
N CYS A 65 -59.28 -4.34 20.77
CA CYS A 65 -60.11 -4.97 21.84
C CYS A 65 -59.42 -4.59 23.18
N GLU A 66 -59.85 -3.57 23.93
CA GLU A 66 -60.90 -3.49 24.98
C GLU A 66 -60.52 -4.04 26.38
N GLY A 67 -60.77 -3.21 27.42
CA GLY A 67 -60.75 -3.50 28.88
C GLY A 67 -59.96 -2.45 29.71
N THR A 68 -60.55 -1.33 30.15
CA THR A 68 -61.07 -1.02 31.54
C THR A 68 -60.02 -1.14 32.66
N ASP A 69 -59.81 -0.26 33.64
CA ASP A 69 -60.32 1.06 34.08
C ASP A 69 -59.41 1.53 35.25
N ASN A 70 -59.45 2.84 35.57
CA ASN A 70 -59.11 3.55 36.83
C ASN A 70 -57.69 4.06 37.13
N ASP A 71 -57.59 5.40 37.05
CA ASP A 71 -57.25 6.40 38.09
C ASP A 71 -55.94 6.29 38.90
N ASP A 72 -55.01 7.24 38.72
CA ASP A 72 -54.85 8.41 39.61
C ASP A 72 -53.66 9.30 39.18
N ALA A 73 -53.76 10.58 39.53
CA ALA A 73 -52.86 11.67 39.18
C ALA A 73 -51.54 11.66 39.96
N GLU A 74 -50.46 12.22 39.38
CA GLU A 74 -49.74 13.42 39.88
C GLU A 74 -48.37 13.58 39.19
N ASP A 75 -47.98 14.84 39.08
CA ASP A 75 -46.80 15.40 38.42
C ASP A 75 -45.46 14.86 38.97
N GLY A 76 -44.45 14.79 38.11
CA GLY A 76 -43.08 14.53 38.52
C GLY A 76 -42.12 14.45 37.34
N ASP A 77 -41.43 15.55 37.09
CA ASP A 77 -40.35 15.70 36.11
C ASP A 77 -39.25 14.65 36.31
N GLU A 78 -38.98 13.83 35.28
CA GLU A 78 -37.68 13.21 35.02
C GLU A 78 -37.67 12.69 33.57
N GLU A 79 -37.07 13.47 32.66
CA GLU A 79 -36.66 12.98 31.34
C GLU A 79 -35.59 11.88 31.54
N VAL A 80 -36.06 10.64 31.58
CA VAL A 80 -35.24 9.47 31.29
C VAL A 80 -35.14 9.36 29.78
N ASP A 81 -34.04 9.86 29.22
CA ASP A 81 -33.67 9.62 27.83
C ASP A 81 -33.40 8.13 27.63
N GLY A 82 -34.45 7.42 27.24
CA GLY A 82 -34.41 6.06 26.73
C GLY A 82 -33.65 6.03 25.41
N ALA A 83 -32.61 5.19 25.39
CA ALA A 83 -31.84 4.85 24.21
C ALA A 83 -32.72 4.41 23.02
N ASP A 84 -32.53 5.06 21.88
CA ASP A 84 -32.63 4.40 20.57
C ASP A 84 -31.33 4.71 19.80
N GLY A 85 -30.42 3.75 19.83
CA GLY A 85 -29.10 3.82 19.24
C GLY A 85 -29.17 3.70 17.72
N GLY A 86 -29.18 4.85 17.04
CA GLY A 86 -28.71 4.94 15.67
C GLY A 86 -27.19 4.77 15.64
N ARG A 87 -26.71 3.55 15.40
CA ARG A 87 -25.28 3.23 15.29
C ARG A 87 -24.71 3.87 14.00
N ASP A 88 -23.80 4.83 14.18
CA ASP A 88 -23.05 5.51 13.11
C ASP A 88 -22.17 4.49 12.36
N PRO A 89 -22.08 4.49 11.00
CA PRO A 89 -21.35 3.46 10.26
C PRO A 89 -19.82 3.48 10.41
N ASP A 90 -19.22 4.43 11.13
CA ASP A 90 -17.75 4.53 11.26
C ASP A 90 -17.27 4.91 12.68
N GLU A 91 -17.47 4.01 13.66
CA GLU A 91 -17.00 4.20 15.04
C GLU A 91 -15.46 4.26 15.19
N ASN A 92 -14.69 4.03 14.11
CA ASN A 92 -13.24 3.82 14.15
C ASN A 92 -12.39 4.94 13.53
N HIS A 93 -12.97 6.10 13.19
CA HIS A 93 -12.20 7.23 12.62
C HIS A 93 -10.96 7.66 13.43
N HIS A 94 -10.94 7.39 14.73
CA HIS A 94 -9.80 7.65 15.61
C HIS A 94 -8.61 6.69 15.38
N LEU A 95 -8.78 5.65 14.58
CA LEU A 95 -7.74 4.68 14.17
C LEU A 95 -7.15 5.02 12.80
N ASP A 96 -7.73 5.99 12.09
CA ASP A 96 -7.24 6.45 10.80
C ASP A 96 -6.12 7.47 10.94
N SER A 97 -5.09 7.30 10.12
CA SER A 97 -4.04 8.29 9.97
C SER A 97 -4.59 9.49 9.17
N LEU A 98 -5.04 10.56 9.83
CA LEU A 98 -5.65 11.73 9.17
C LEU A 98 -4.91 13.06 9.41
N GLU A 99 -3.80 13.03 10.14
CA GLU A 99 -3.04 14.23 10.43
C GLU A 99 -2.25 14.74 9.20
N LEU A 100 -2.22 16.07 9.05
CA LEU A 100 -1.34 16.76 8.10
C LEU A 100 0.11 16.74 8.55
N ILE A 101 1.02 16.61 7.59
CA ILE A 101 2.46 16.56 7.84
C ILE A 101 3.22 17.57 6.97
N GLY A 102 4.46 17.85 7.33
CA GLY A 102 5.38 18.70 6.57
C GLY A 102 4.90 20.15 6.42
N ASP A 103 5.18 20.75 5.27
CA ASP A 103 4.81 22.13 4.92
C ASP A 103 3.31 22.33 4.62
N LEU A 104 2.50 21.26 4.63
CA LEU A 104 1.05 21.37 4.46
C LEU A 104 0.34 21.85 5.74
N ILE A 105 0.98 21.71 6.90
CA ILE A 105 0.40 22.11 8.19
C ILE A 105 0.14 23.63 8.18
N GLY A 106 -1.11 24.02 8.44
CA GLY A 106 -1.53 25.42 8.47
C GLY A 106 -1.58 26.11 7.09
N MET A 107 -1.28 25.41 6.00
CA MET A 107 -1.28 26.00 4.66
C MET A 107 -2.71 26.16 4.13
N PRO A 108 -3.14 27.39 3.76
CA PRO A 108 -4.47 27.62 3.20
C PRO A 108 -4.55 27.10 1.76
N ASN A 109 -5.75 26.69 1.33
CA ASN A 109 -5.93 26.02 0.04
C ASN A 109 -5.51 26.86 -1.17
N ASN A 110 -5.58 28.20 -1.09
CA ASN A 110 -5.13 29.10 -2.15
C ASN A 110 -3.60 29.24 -2.28
N LYS A 111 -2.83 28.59 -1.40
CA LYS A 111 -1.35 28.49 -1.45
C LYS A 111 -0.88 27.10 -1.86
N LEU A 112 -1.78 26.14 -1.98
CA LEU A 112 -1.44 24.79 -2.41
C LEU A 112 -1.21 24.76 -3.92
N SER A 113 -0.15 24.07 -4.34
CA SER A 113 -0.05 23.61 -5.72
C SER A 113 -1.12 22.54 -5.98
N SER A 114 -1.38 22.21 -7.25
CA SER A 114 -2.31 21.13 -7.58
C SER A 114 -1.90 19.80 -6.93
N THR A 115 -0.60 19.50 -6.90
CA THR A 115 -0.07 18.30 -6.24
C THR A 115 -0.16 18.39 -4.72
N GLY A 116 0.15 19.55 -4.13
CA GLY A 116 0.01 19.76 -2.68
C GLY A 116 -1.44 19.62 -2.22
N PHE A 117 -2.40 20.11 -3.00
CA PHE A 117 -3.84 19.91 -2.73
C PHE A 117 -4.20 18.42 -2.79
N ALA A 118 -3.78 17.70 -3.84
CA ALA A 118 -4.08 16.28 -3.96
C ALA A 118 -3.44 15.44 -2.85
N ILE A 119 -2.21 15.77 -2.41
CA ILE A 119 -1.57 15.10 -1.27
C ILE A 119 -2.33 15.43 0.02
N LYS A 120 -2.74 16.70 0.21
CA LYS A 120 -3.54 17.11 1.37
C LYS A 120 -4.82 16.27 1.47
N GLU A 121 -5.57 16.11 0.37
CA GLU A 121 -6.77 15.27 0.34
C GLU A 121 -6.47 13.80 0.67
N LEU A 122 -5.38 13.24 0.13
CA LEU A 122 -4.96 11.87 0.42
C LEU A 122 -4.57 11.65 1.88
N LEU A 123 -4.04 12.67 2.55
CA LEU A 123 -3.63 12.59 3.95
C LEU A 123 -4.80 12.78 4.91
N THR A 124 -5.80 13.59 4.57
CA THR A 124 -6.88 13.96 5.52
C THR A 124 -8.21 13.29 5.24
N THR A 125 -8.28 12.34 4.31
CA THR A 125 -9.53 11.64 3.97
C THR A 125 -9.29 10.14 3.79
N THR A 126 -10.30 9.34 4.11
CA THR A 126 -10.31 7.89 3.89
C THR A 126 -10.80 7.52 2.47
N GLY A 127 -11.50 8.44 1.78
CA GLY A 127 -12.12 8.22 0.46
C GLY A 127 -11.31 8.67 -0.76
N GLY A 128 -10.03 9.04 -0.58
CA GLY A 128 -9.16 9.45 -1.68
C GLY A 128 -8.86 8.32 -2.68
N ALA A 129 -8.20 8.64 -3.80
CA ALA A 129 -7.69 7.66 -4.74
C ALA A 129 -6.16 7.50 -4.55
N PRO A 130 -5.68 6.61 -3.65
CA PRO A 130 -4.26 6.44 -3.38
C PRO A 130 -3.52 5.64 -4.46
N GLU A 131 -4.27 5.00 -5.37
CA GLU A 131 -3.74 4.36 -6.57
C GLU A 131 -4.04 5.20 -7.82
N SER A 132 -3.19 5.11 -8.84
CA SER A 132 -3.47 5.70 -10.16
C SER A 132 -3.14 4.76 -11.32
N GLY A 133 -4.02 4.78 -12.32
CA GLY A 133 -3.87 4.09 -13.60
C GLY A 133 -3.09 4.87 -14.66
N GLU A 134 -2.65 6.09 -14.35
CA GLU A 134 -1.94 6.94 -15.30
C GLU A 134 -0.64 6.26 -15.78
N ALA A 135 -0.33 6.42 -17.06
CA ALA A 135 0.85 5.88 -17.71
C ALA A 135 1.16 6.68 -18.98
N TYR A 136 2.44 6.72 -19.38
CA TYR A 136 2.83 7.22 -20.69
C TYR A 136 2.13 6.42 -21.80
N ARG A 137 1.51 7.14 -22.74
CA ARG A 137 0.95 6.54 -23.95
C ARG A 137 2.08 6.15 -24.93
N PRO A 138 1.83 5.20 -25.85
CA PRO A 138 2.78 4.89 -26.90
C PRO A 138 3.21 6.15 -27.67
N GLY A 139 4.52 6.39 -27.74
CA GLY A 139 5.11 7.55 -28.41
C GLY A 139 5.15 8.85 -27.59
N GLU A 140 4.57 8.89 -26.39
CA GLU A 140 4.56 10.09 -25.54
C GLU A 140 5.89 10.28 -24.79
N LEU A 141 6.56 9.19 -24.41
CA LEU A 141 7.81 9.24 -23.66
C LEU A 141 8.93 9.83 -24.54
N ALA A 142 9.36 11.05 -24.20
CA ALA A 142 10.49 11.69 -24.83
C ALA A 142 11.80 10.93 -24.57
N ARG A 143 12.73 10.96 -25.54
CA ARG A 143 14.01 10.25 -25.42
C ARG A 143 14.84 10.76 -24.24
N LYS A 144 15.40 9.85 -23.43
CA LYS A 144 16.36 10.15 -22.35
C LYS A 144 17.46 11.10 -22.82
N GLY A 145 17.73 12.14 -22.03
CA GLY A 145 18.77 13.15 -22.31
C GLY A 145 18.38 14.26 -23.30
N THR A 146 17.12 14.30 -23.76
CA THR A 146 16.63 15.42 -24.59
C THR A 146 15.99 16.51 -23.72
N ALA A 147 15.93 17.75 -24.25
CA ALA A 147 15.25 18.85 -23.58
C ALA A 147 13.75 18.57 -23.35
N ALA A 148 13.11 17.82 -24.24
CA ALA A 148 11.72 17.40 -24.07
C ALA A 148 11.55 16.50 -22.84
N CYS A 149 12.46 15.54 -22.62
CA CYS A 149 12.45 14.72 -21.42
C CYS A 149 12.78 15.53 -20.16
N ALA A 150 13.71 16.49 -20.23
CA ALA A 150 14.02 17.35 -19.10
C ALA A 150 12.86 18.29 -18.68
N LYS A 151 11.96 18.63 -19.63
CA LYS A 151 10.78 19.47 -19.37
C LYS A 151 9.68 18.72 -18.61
N ASP A 152 9.58 17.41 -18.78
CA ASP A 152 8.66 16.55 -18.04
C ASP A 152 9.42 15.87 -16.90
N THR A 153 9.27 16.38 -15.67
CA THR A 153 9.97 15.89 -14.47
C THR A 153 9.91 14.36 -14.32
N CYS A 154 8.81 13.74 -14.76
CA CYS A 154 8.59 12.31 -14.62
C CYS A 154 9.23 11.46 -15.73
N CYS A 155 9.68 12.06 -16.83
CA CYS A 155 10.20 11.34 -18.00
C CYS A 155 11.41 10.49 -17.62
N ILE A 156 12.36 11.04 -16.86
CA ILE A 156 13.54 10.28 -16.45
C ILE A 156 13.19 9.09 -15.56
N TRP A 157 12.17 9.25 -14.69
CA TRP A 157 11.71 8.21 -13.78
C TRP A 157 11.13 7.01 -14.51
N LYS A 158 10.60 7.18 -15.73
CA LYS A 158 10.15 6.04 -16.53
C LYS A 158 11.33 5.17 -16.96
N TYR A 159 12.46 5.77 -17.33
CA TYR A 159 13.70 5.03 -17.62
C TYR A 159 14.28 4.35 -16.39
N VAL A 160 14.22 5.01 -15.23
CA VAL A 160 14.61 4.43 -13.94
C VAL A 160 13.76 3.18 -13.66
N ALA A 161 12.44 3.28 -13.78
CA ALA A 161 11.54 2.13 -13.60
C ALA A 161 11.82 1.00 -14.59
N ASP A 162 12.07 1.32 -15.86
CA ASP A 162 12.37 0.31 -16.90
C ASP A 162 13.67 -0.45 -16.62
N ASP A 163 14.67 0.20 -16.02
CA ASP A 163 15.91 -0.46 -15.57
C ASP A 163 15.71 -1.28 -14.28
N MET A 164 14.79 -0.87 -13.40
CA MET A 164 14.46 -1.58 -12.15
C MET A 164 13.65 -2.86 -12.39
N VAL A 165 12.67 -2.84 -13.29
CA VAL A 165 11.76 -3.98 -13.55
C VAL A 165 12.48 -5.31 -13.81
N PRO A 166 13.49 -5.42 -14.70
CA PRO A 166 14.20 -6.69 -14.93
C PRO A 166 15.04 -7.15 -13.74
N ILE A 167 15.39 -6.26 -12.81
CA ILE A 167 16.10 -6.59 -11.57
C ILE A 167 15.11 -7.03 -10.49
N PHE A 168 13.92 -6.43 -10.46
CA PHE A 168 12.89 -6.68 -9.46
C PHE A 168 11.96 -7.84 -9.78
N ARG A 169 11.89 -8.30 -11.04
CA ARG A 169 11.05 -9.42 -11.46
C ARG A 169 11.88 -10.64 -11.83
N GLY A 170 11.68 -11.74 -11.11
CA GLY A 170 12.28 -13.02 -11.46
C GLY A 170 11.53 -13.72 -12.61
N ASN A 171 12.14 -14.73 -13.21
CA ASN A 171 11.56 -15.44 -14.36
C ASN A 171 10.34 -16.33 -13.99
N SER A 172 10.08 -16.56 -12.69
CA SER A 172 8.83 -17.19 -12.22
C SER A 172 7.65 -16.21 -12.17
N GLY A 173 7.89 -14.91 -12.38
CA GLY A 173 6.91 -13.84 -12.19
C GLY A 173 6.88 -13.27 -10.77
N ARG A 174 7.42 -13.99 -9.77
CA ARG A 174 7.60 -13.47 -8.40
C ARG A 174 8.60 -12.32 -8.36
N CYS A 175 8.47 -11.44 -7.37
CA CYS A 175 9.47 -10.40 -7.17
C CYS A 175 10.73 -10.93 -6.50
N THR A 176 11.88 -10.36 -6.86
CA THR A 176 13.22 -10.81 -6.44
C THR A 176 13.57 -10.34 -5.02
N ASN A 177 14.70 -10.84 -4.49
CA ASN A 177 15.22 -10.39 -3.19
C ASN A 177 15.47 -8.88 -3.16
N LEU A 178 15.95 -8.30 -4.26
CA LEU A 178 16.18 -6.87 -4.37
C LEU A 178 14.88 -6.08 -4.36
N ALA A 179 13.80 -6.59 -4.96
CA ALA A 179 12.49 -5.94 -4.88
C ALA A 179 11.98 -5.90 -3.43
N ARG A 180 12.00 -7.05 -2.75
CA ARG A 180 11.57 -7.17 -1.34
C ARG A 180 12.40 -6.27 -0.42
N ALA A 181 13.71 -6.24 -0.65
CA ALA A 181 14.63 -5.37 0.07
C ALA A 181 14.40 -3.88 -0.25
N ALA A 182 13.96 -3.51 -1.46
CA ALA A 182 13.62 -2.13 -1.80
C ALA A 182 12.37 -1.64 -1.05
N ILE A 183 11.36 -2.50 -0.88
CA ILE A 183 10.17 -2.21 -0.07
C ILE A 183 10.58 -1.96 1.39
N ARG A 184 11.41 -2.85 1.96
CA ARG A 184 11.99 -2.64 3.29
C ARG A 184 12.83 -1.36 3.38
N MET A 185 13.68 -1.08 2.39
CA MET A 185 14.52 0.12 2.33
C MET A 185 13.69 1.41 2.36
N GLY A 186 12.56 1.44 1.63
CA GLY A 186 11.63 2.56 1.65
C GLY A 186 11.09 2.86 3.06
N PHE A 187 10.72 1.81 3.81
CA PHE A 187 10.34 1.93 5.22
C PHE A 187 11.52 2.34 6.12
N HIS A 188 12.70 1.76 5.95
CA HIS A 188 13.84 2.03 6.83
C HIS A 188 14.40 3.45 6.69
N ASP A 189 14.30 4.05 5.50
CA ASP A 189 14.62 5.47 5.27
C ASP A 189 13.56 6.35 5.96
N ALA A 190 12.29 6.22 5.55
CA ALA A 190 11.17 7.00 6.09
C ALA A 190 10.96 6.85 7.61
N GLY A 191 11.16 5.64 8.12
CA GLY A 191 10.98 5.25 9.51
C GLY A 191 11.97 5.90 10.47
N GLY A 192 13.05 6.52 9.96
CA GLY A 192 13.99 7.31 10.77
C GLY A 192 13.43 8.63 11.32
N TRP A 193 12.16 8.95 11.07
CA TRP A 193 11.50 10.18 11.53
C TRP A 193 10.51 9.94 12.68
N SER A 194 10.28 10.97 13.49
CA SER A 194 9.13 11.08 14.40
C SER A 194 8.80 12.56 14.67
N ARG A 195 7.67 12.84 15.32
CA ARG A 195 7.31 14.20 15.78
C ARG A 195 8.42 14.91 16.56
N THR A 196 9.28 14.16 17.23
CA THR A 196 10.32 14.69 18.12
C THR A 196 11.69 14.82 17.45
N THR A 197 11.85 14.40 16.18
CA THR A 197 13.14 14.49 15.48
C THR A 197 13.41 15.86 14.87
N GLY A 198 12.43 16.75 14.86
CA GLY A 198 12.52 18.03 14.17
C GLY A 198 12.77 17.82 12.67
N PRO A 199 13.82 18.41 12.07
CA PRO A 199 14.11 18.28 10.65
C PRO A 199 14.90 17.00 10.28
N LEU A 200 15.21 16.13 11.24
CA LEU A 200 16.09 14.99 11.02
C LEU A 200 15.31 13.70 10.67
N GLY A 201 15.87 12.94 9.72
CA GLY A 201 15.33 11.66 9.26
C GLY A 201 14.06 11.80 8.44
N GLY A 202 13.55 10.66 7.97
CA GLY A 202 12.36 10.59 7.14
C GLY A 202 12.69 10.12 5.74
N ALA A 203 11.79 10.35 4.79
CA ALA A 203 12.03 10.04 3.40
C ALA A 203 13.00 11.08 2.80
N ASP A 204 14.27 11.00 3.18
CA ASP A 204 15.32 11.97 2.84
C ASP A 204 16.59 11.31 2.26
N GLY A 205 16.60 9.98 2.10
CA GLY A 205 17.73 9.23 1.55
C GLY A 205 18.92 9.10 2.50
N SER A 206 18.80 9.56 3.75
CA SER A 206 19.88 9.50 4.76
C SER A 206 20.35 8.08 5.04
N LEU A 207 19.47 7.08 4.91
CA LEU A 207 19.84 5.66 5.00
C LEU A 207 21.03 5.30 4.10
N ILE A 208 21.14 5.92 2.92
CA ILE A 208 22.19 5.64 1.92
C ILE A 208 23.29 6.71 1.93
N LEU A 209 22.91 7.98 2.12
CA LEU A 209 23.80 9.12 2.02
C LEU A 209 24.61 9.39 3.30
N ALA A 210 24.11 8.97 4.47
CA ALA A 210 24.85 9.02 5.73
C ALA A 210 25.57 7.67 5.98
N PRO A 211 26.91 7.61 5.87
CA PRO A 211 27.66 6.35 5.96
C PRO A 211 27.43 5.55 7.25
N GLU A 212 27.15 6.23 8.36
CA GLU A 212 26.92 5.65 9.67
C GLU A 212 25.53 5.04 9.85
N GLU A 213 24.55 5.40 9.01
CA GLU A 213 23.17 4.96 9.18
C GLU A 213 22.96 3.52 8.72
N ILE A 214 23.43 3.19 7.52
CA ILE A 214 23.36 1.82 6.98
C ILE A 214 24.11 0.80 7.83
N LEU A 215 25.10 1.24 8.62
CA LEU A 215 25.91 0.36 9.49
C LEU A 215 25.22 -0.03 10.80
N ARG A 216 24.04 0.53 11.09
CA ARG A 216 23.27 0.21 12.30
C ARG A 216 22.70 -1.20 12.22
N SER A 217 22.59 -1.86 13.38
CA SER A 217 22.04 -3.22 13.51
C SER A 217 20.67 -3.38 12.86
N ASP A 218 19.83 -2.37 13.01
CA ASP A 218 18.43 -2.41 12.58
C ASP A 218 18.32 -2.41 11.05
N ASN A 219 19.34 -1.88 10.36
CA ASN A 219 19.45 -1.82 8.91
C ASN A 219 20.15 -3.04 8.30
N ARG A 220 20.61 -4.00 9.13
CA ARG A 220 21.29 -5.21 8.68
C ARG A 220 20.45 -5.95 7.63
N GLY A 221 21.09 -6.34 6.54
CA GLY A 221 20.46 -6.98 5.39
C GLY A 221 20.04 -6.02 4.27
N LEU A 222 20.12 -4.72 4.44
CA LEU A 222 19.84 -3.76 3.37
C LEU A 222 21.06 -3.48 2.47
N GLU A 223 22.22 -4.05 2.77
CA GLU A 223 23.48 -3.72 2.10
C GLU A 223 23.43 -4.00 0.59
N GLU A 224 22.83 -5.13 0.19
CA GLU A 224 22.69 -5.52 -1.23
C GLU A 224 21.83 -4.53 -2.02
N ILE A 225 20.66 -4.15 -1.48
CA ILE A 225 19.78 -3.19 -2.16
C ILE A 225 20.35 -1.78 -2.12
N VAL A 226 21.01 -1.37 -1.03
CA VAL A 226 21.71 -0.07 -0.97
C VAL A 226 22.82 -0.01 -2.02
N ALA A 227 23.59 -1.08 -2.22
CA ALA A 227 24.59 -1.14 -3.27
C ALA A 227 23.96 -1.01 -4.67
N GLN A 228 22.84 -1.69 -4.92
CA GLN A 228 22.12 -1.57 -6.19
C GLN A 228 21.54 -0.16 -6.40
N THR A 229 20.97 0.45 -5.37
CA THR A 229 20.43 1.82 -5.42
C THR A 229 21.52 2.84 -5.70
N LYS A 230 22.72 2.68 -5.13
CA LYS A 230 23.89 3.50 -5.47
C LYS A 230 24.29 3.39 -6.94
N GLN A 231 24.15 2.23 -7.57
CA GLN A 231 24.40 2.07 -9.01
C GLN A 231 23.38 2.85 -9.85
N TRP A 232 22.09 2.75 -9.53
CA TRP A 232 21.06 3.55 -10.21
C TRP A 232 21.28 5.05 -9.98
N TYR A 233 21.63 5.45 -8.75
CA TYR A 233 21.95 6.84 -8.46
C TYR A 233 23.14 7.35 -9.27
N ALA A 234 24.23 6.58 -9.38
CA ALA A 234 25.37 6.92 -10.23
C ALA A 234 24.98 7.06 -11.71
N GLN A 235 24.06 6.23 -12.21
CA GLN A 235 23.55 6.29 -13.57
C GLN A 235 22.63 7.49 -13.84
N TYR A 236 21.81 7.87 -12.84
CA TYR A 236 20.67 8.77 -13.05
C TYR A 236 20.79 10.16 -12.39
N SER A 237 21.67 10.36 -11.42
CA SER A 237 21.87 11.63 -10.70
C SER A 237 22.15 12.82 -11.62
N ARG A 238 22.89 12.61 -12.73
CA ARG A 238 23.14 13.63 -13.75
C ARG A 238 21.88 14.17 -14.45
N TYR A 239 20.73 13.52 -14.27
CA TYR A 239 19.43 13.93 -14.78
C TYR A 239 18.51 14.52 -13.70
N GLY A 240 19.04 14.83 -12.51
CA GLY A 240 18.27 15.42 -11.41
C GLY A 240 17.55 14.40 -10.53
N VAL A 241 17.91 13.11 -10.61
CA VAL A 241 17.40 12.08 -9.69
C VAL A 241 18.14 12.18 -8.36
N GLY A 242 17.43 12.57 -7.30
CA GLY A 242 17.90 12.54 -5.91
C GLY A 242 17.80 11.15 -5.29
N MET A 243 18.61 10.89 -4.26
CA MET A 243 18.60 9.61 -3.54
C MET A 243 17.30 9.40 -2.77
N ALA A 244 16.76 10.44 -2.13
CA ALA A 244 15.52 10.38 -1.34
C ALA A 244 14.34 9.90 -2.20
N ASP A 245 14.20 10.50 -3.37
CA ASP A 245 13.19 10.07 -4.33
C ASP A 245 13.49 8.69 -4.90
N LEU A 246 14.76 8.36 -5.16
CA LEU A 246 15.14 7.07 -5.72
C LEU A 246 14.79 5.92 -4.79
N VAL A 247 14.95 6.10 -3.47
CA VAL A 247 14.58 5.11 -2.45
C VAL A 247 13.07 4.86 -2.46
N GLN A 248 12.26 5.93 -2.36
CA GLN A 248 10.80 5.81 -2.31
C GLN A 248 10.21 5.33 -3.64
N PHE A 249 10.78 5.78 -4.77
CA PHE A 249 10.39 5.32 -6.09
C PHE A 249 10.71 3.83 -6.29
N ALA A 250 11.89 3.37 -5.86
CA ALA A 250 12.27 1.96 -5.92
C ALA A 250 11.31 1.07 -5.14
N ALA A 251 10.88 1.49 -3.94
CA ALA A 251 9.91 0.77 -3.14
C ALA A 251 8.53 0.67 -3.83
N ASN A 252 8.04 1.76 -4.44
CA ASN A 252 6.79 1.73 -5.21
C ASN A 252 6.90 0.88 -6.49
N VAL A 253 8.02 0.94 -7.23
CA VAL A 253 8.28 0.06 -8.38
C VAL A 253 8.33 -1.40 -7.95
N ALA A 254 9.01 -1.71 -6.85
CA ALA A 254 9.07 -3.07 -6.30
C ALA A 254 7.69 -3.59 -5.89
N THR A 255 6.90 -2.76 -5.21
CA THR A 255 5.52 -3.09 -4.81
C THR A 255 4.67 -3.50 -6.01
N VAL A 256 4.61 -2.68 -7.07
CA VAL A 256 3.81 -3.01 -8.28
C VAL A 256 4.39 -4.18 -9.09
N VAL A 257 5.70 -4.42 -8.99
CA VAL A 257 6.37 -5.56 -9.66
C VAL A 257 6.07 -6.88 -8.97
N CYS A 258 5.95 -6.88 -7.63
CA CYS A 258 5.41 -8.02 -6.91
C CYS A 258 3.97 -8.28 -7.40
N PRO A 259 3.64 -9.50 -7.87
CA PRO A 259 2.32 -9.77 -8.41
C PRO A 259 1.20 -9.42 -7.43
N LEU A 260 0.11 -8.84 -7.92
CA LEU A 260 -1.03 -8.31 -7.17
C LEU A 260 -0.80 -6.96 -6.44
N GLY A 261 0.44 -6.43 -6.43
CA GLY A 261 0.76 -5.18 -5.78
C GLY A 261 0.01 -3.95 -6.35
N PRO A 262 -0.32 -2.95 -5.51
CA PRO A 262 -0.99 -1.73 -5.94
C PRO A 262 -0.08 -0.80 -6.75
N ARG A 263 -0.69 0.10 -7.54
CA ARG A 263 0.02 1.22 -8.20
C ARG A 263 -0.09 2.48 -7.35
N VAL A 264 0.67 2.52 -6.26
CA VAL A 264 0.70 3.62 -5.29
C VAL A 264 1.06 4.94 -5.97
N ARG A 265 0.29 6.00 -5.72
CA ARG A 265 0.61 7.34 -6.23
C ARG A 265 1.98 7.77 -5.72
N THR A 266 2.83 8.18 -6.66
CA THR A 266 4.25 8.41 -6.39
C THR A 266 4.59 9.86 -6.64
N PHE A 267 5.17 10.50 -5.63
CA PHE A 267 5.55 11.91 -5.67
C PHE A 267 7.07 12.04 -5.67
N ILE A 268 7.60 13.01 -6.41
CA ILE A 268 9.03 13.26 -6.63
C ILE A 268 9.33 14.72 -6.34
N GLY A 269 10.51 14.99 -5.79
CA GLY A 269 11.02 16.32 -5.46
C GLY A 269 11.52 16.42 -4.02
N ARG A 270 11.78 15.29 -3.35
CA ARG A 270 12.33 15.30 -1.98
C ARG A 270 13.73 15.92 -1.98
N LYS A 271 14.11 16.49 -0.84
CA LYS A 271 15.47 16.97 -0.61
C LYS A 271 16.30 15.84 -0.03
N ASP A 272 17.45 15.59 -0.64
CA ASP A 272 18.44 14.65 -0.12
C ASP A 272 19.07 15.18 1.19
N SER A 273 19.29 14.28 2.14
CA SER A 273 20.01 14.54 3.39
C SER A 273 21.15 13.55 3.56
N SER A 274 22.34 14.04 3.90
CA SER A 274 23.47 13.22 4.35
C SER A 274 23.63 13.22 5.87
N VAL A 275 22.65 13.78 6.60
CA VAL A 275 22.61 13.74 8.06
C VAL A 275 21.86 12.48 8.47
N PRO A 276 22.45 11.60 9.30
CA PRO A 276 21.79 10.36 9.67
C PRO A 276 20.53 10.61 10.50
N SER A 277 19.53 9.75 10.34
CA SER A 277 18.34 9.75 11.20
C SER A 277 18.70 9.55 12.68
N PRO A 278 17.90 10.04 13.65
CA PRO A 278 18.07 9.67 15.05
C PRO A 278 17.91 8.16 15.27
N LYS A 279 18.61 7.62 16.28
CA LYS A 279 18.57 6.18 16.61
C LYS A 279 17.29 5.81 17.37
N GLY A 280 16.94 4.52 17.35
CA GLY A 280 15.85 3.97 18.17
C GLY A 280 14.43 4.26 17.63
N LEU A 281 14.32 4.62 16.35
CA LEU A 281 13.06 4.97 15.69
C LEU A 281 12.51 3.87 14.79
N LEU A 282 13.25 2.77 14.61
CA LEU A 282 12.80 1.59 13.87
C LEU A 282 12.24 0.54 14.84
N PRO A 283 11.15 -0.16 14.47
CA PRO A 283 10.50 -1.12 15.33
C PRO A 283 11.34 -2.39 15.52
N PRO A 284 11.52 -2.87 16.75
CA PRO A 284 12.13 -4.16 17.01
C PRO A 284 11.13 -5.30 16.71
N VAL A 285 11.66 -6.45 16.26
CA VAL A 285 10.86 -7.62 15.84
C VAL A 285 10.14 -8.33 17.00
N ASP A 286 10.53 -8.03 18.23
CA ASP A 286 10.00 -8.56 19.49
C ASP A 286 9.30 -7.49 20.34
N GLY A 287 9.06 -6.30 19.76
CA GLY A 287 8.33 -5.23 20.43
C GLY A 287 6.91 -5.63 20.83
N SER A 288 6.45 -5.10 21.97
CA SER A 288 5.04 -5.25 22.38
C SER A 288 4.11 -4.46 21.47
N ALA A 289 2.85 -4.89 21.36
CA ALA A 289 1.85 -4.22 20.53
C ALA A 289 1.67 -2.73 20.93
N ASP A 290 1.54 -2.45 22.23
CA ASP A 290 1.40 -1.07 22.74
C ASP A 290 2.60 -0.19 22.37
N PHE A 291 3.81 -0.70 22.55
CA PHE A 291 5.03 0.03 22.19
C PHE A 291 5.10 0.32 20.69
N LEU A 292 4.77 -0.66 19.85
CA LEU A 292 4.80 -0.50 18.40
C LEU A 292 3.71 0.46 17.91
N ILE A 293 2.50 0.38 18.46
CA ILE A 293 1.42 1.32 18.16
C ILE A 293 1.84 2.74 18.53
N GLU A 294 2.37 2.95 19.74
CA GLU A 294 2.82 4.27 20.18
C GLU A 294 3.99 4.80 19.34
N MET A 295 4.92 3.93 18.95
CA MET A 295 6.00 4.29 18.03
C MET A 295 5.47 4.82 16.69
N PHE A 296 4.45 4.18 16.11
CA PHE A 296 3.87 4.61 14.83
C PHE A 296 2.95 5.84 14.96
N ARG A 297 2.24 6.01 16.09
CA ARG A 297 1.51 7.25 16.40
C ARG A 297 2.44 8.47 16.45
N ASN A 298 3.63 8.28 17.00
CA ASN A 298 4.70 9.29 16.97
C ASN A 298 5.26 9.55 15.57
N LYS A 299 4.84 8.77 14.56
CA LYS A 299 5.08 8.97 13.12
C LYS A 299 3.82 9.38 12.36
N THR A 300 2.77 9.81 13.07
CA THR A 300 1.45 10.15 12.50
C THR A 300 0.73 8.98 11.81
N ILE A 301 1.10 7.73 12.12
CA ILE A 301 0.48 6.53 11.58
C ILE A 301 -0.30 5.85 12.70
N GLU A 302 -1.61 5.78 12.56
CA GLU A 302 -2.52 5.20 13.54
C GLU A 302 -2.67 3.67 13.34
N PRO A 303 -3.32 2.94 14.28
CA PRO A 303 -3.45 1.48 14.22
C PRO A 303 -3.94 0.91 12.88
N HIS A 304 -4.92 1.52 12.22
CA HIS A 304 -5.36 1.09 10.89
C HIS A 304 -4.19 1.14 9.91
N GLY A 305 -3.47 2.27 9.88
CA GLY A 305 -2.37 2.45 8.96
C GLY A 305 -1.18 1.54 9.23
N LEU A 306 -0.87 1.29 10.51
CA LEU A 306 0.12 0.28 10.91
C LEU A 306 -0.28 -1.11 10.41
N THR A 307 -1.54 -1.49 10.57
CA THR A 307 -2.07 -2.77 10.08
C THR A 307 -1.85 -2.92 8.57
N ALA A 308 -2.16 -1.87 7.80
CA ALA A 308 -2.01 -1.89 6.34
C ALA A 308 -0.54 -2.03 5.90
N LEU A 309 0.37 -1.29 6.57
CA LEU A 309 1.81 -1.33 6.27
C LEU A 309 2.45 -2.69 6.62
N LEU A 310 2.01 -3.35 7.70
CA LEU A 310 2.48 -4.69 8.08
C LEU A 310 2.29 -5.71 6.95
N GLY A 311 1.25 -5.58 6.13
CA GLY A 311 0.99 -6.48 5.01
C GLY A 311 2.17 -6.62 4.04
N ALA A 312 3.09 -5.66 3.98
CA ALA A 312 4.32 -5.78 3.18
C ALA A 312 5.14 -7.03 3.51
N HIS A 313 4.97 -7.58 4.73
CA HIS A 313 5.56 -8.84 5.17
C HIS A 313 5.14 -10.06 4.33
N THR A 314 4.07 -10.00 3.52
CA THR A 314 3.77 -11.06 2.52
C THR A 314 4.93 -11.26 1.53
N THR A 315 5.69 -10.20 1.27
CA THR A 315 6.90 -10.26 0.44
C THR A 315 8.17 -10.18 1.28
N SER A 316 8.21 -10.76 2.47
CA SER A 316 9.38 -10.68 3.35
C SER A 316 9.96 -12.06 3.71
N GLN A 317 11.24 -12.04 4.05
CA GLN A 317 12.01 -13.18 4.52
C GLN A 317 12.98 -12.75 5.61
N GLN A 318 13.12 -13.59 6.63
CA GLN A 318 14.01 -13.32 7.75
C GLN A 318 15.39 -13.95 7.50
N ARG A 319 16.46 -13.24 7.86
CA ARG A 319 17.84 -13.77 7.81
C ARG A 319 18.56 -13.75 9.15
N PHE A 320 18.12 -12.88 10.06
CA PHE A 320 18.89 -12.53 11.26
C PHE A 320 18.10 -12.65 12.56
N VAL A 321 16.78 -12.85 12.50
CA VAL A 321 15.95 -13.05 13.70
C VAL A 321 16.21 -14.44 14.27
N ASP A 322 16.16 -15.45 13.40
CA ASP A 322 16.63 -16.80 13.69
C ASP A 322 17.61 -17.22 12.59
N PRO A 323 18.93 -17.12 12.85
CA PRO A 323 19.95 -17.51 11.88
C PRO A 323 19.86 -18.97 11.43
N SER A 324 19.27 -19.87 12.22
CA SER A 324 19.09 -21.28 11.84
C SER A 324 18.00 -21.47 10.79
N ARG A 325 17.09 -20.50 10.67
CA ARG A 325 15.96 -20.46 9.73
C ARG A 325 16.15 -19.42 8.63
N ALA A 326 17.37 -18.94 8.40
CA ALA A 326 17.63 -17.85 7.45
C ALA A 326 17.08 -18.17 6.04
N GLY A 327 16.35 -17.20 5.45
CA GLY A 327 15.65 -17.32 4.18
C GLY A 327 14.19 -17.78 4.31
N ASP A 328 13.73 -18.13 5.50
CA ASP A 328 12.33 -18.48 5.75
C ASP A 328 11.42 -17.24 5.55
N PRO A 329 10.29 -17.39 4.82
CA PRO A 329 9.34 -16.33 4.53
C PRO A 329 8.33 -16.10 5.66
N GLN A 330 7.64 -14.95 5.64
CA GLN A 330 6.55 -14.66 6.58
C GLN A 330 5.18 -15.17 6.13
N ASP A 331 5.07 -15.68 4.90
CA ASP A 331 3.93 -16.47 4.42
C ASP A 331 4.36 -17.56 3.41
N SER A 332 3.39 -18.30 2.88
CA SER A 332 3.62 -19.39 1.93
C SER A 332 3.77 -18.98 0.46
N THR A 333 3.74 -17.70 0.12
CA THR A 333 3.80 -17.21 -1.27
C THR A 333 4.92 -16.18 -1.43
N PRO A 334 6.18 -16.53 -1.12
CA PRO A 334 7.28 -15.58 -1.10
C PRO A 334 7.42 -14.82 -2.42
N GLY A 335 7.33 -13.49 -2.35
CA GLY A 335 7.46 -12.62 -3.54
C GLY A 335 6.17 -12.44 -4.34
N VAL A 336 5.02 -12.73 -3.74
CA VAL A 336 3.68 -12.36 -4.22
C VAL A 336 3.07 -11.39 -3.22
N TRP A 337 2.41 -10.33 -3.69
CA TRP A 337 1.81 -9.30 -2.85
C TRP A 337 0.35 -9.67 -2.52
N ASP A 338 0.16 -10.73 -1.73
CA ASP A 338 -1.16 -11.26 -1.42
C ASP A 338 -1.52 -11.19 0.08
N ILE A 339 -2.69 -11.70 0.43
CA ILE A 339 -3.22 -11.62 1.81
C ILE A 339 -2.93 -12.86 2.65
N LEU A 340 -2.12 -13.81 2.16
CA LEU A 340 -1.79 -15.03 2.91
C LEU A 340 -1.03 -14.72 4.19
N TYR A 341 -0.21 -13.66 4.21
CA TYR A 341 0.39 -13.12 5.42
C TYR A 341 -0.64 -12.93 6.56
N TYR A 342 -1.75 -12.24 6.28
CA TYR A 342 -2.77 -11.98 7.30
C TYR A 342 -3.46 -13.28 7.74
N GLN A 343 -3.87 -14.10 6.78
CA GLN A 343 -4.56 -15.37 7.03
C GLN A 343 -3.70 -16.35 7.82
N GLN A 344 -2.42 -16.48 7.48
CA GLN A 344 -1.48 -17.37 8.15
C GLN A 344 -1.09 -16.83 9.51
N THR A 345 -0.87 -15.52 9.67
CA THR A 345 -0.61 -14.91 10.99
C THR A 345 -1.73 -15.23 11.98
N LEU A 346 -2.99 -15.09 11.55
CA LEU A 346 -4.19 -15.44 12.33
C LEU A 346 -4.47 -16.95 12.46
N ASN A 347 -3.66 -17.81 11.83
CA ASN A 347 -3.89 -19.27 11.76
C ASN A 347 -5.23 -19.67 11.12
N GLN A 348 -5.79 -18.85 10.23
CA GLN A 348 -7.05 -19.14 9.53
C GLN A 348 -6.88 -20.15 8.38
N VAL A 349 -5.64 -20.30 7.88
CA VAL A 349 -5.26 -21.26 6.85
C VAL A 349 -4.01 -22.03 7.29
N PRO A 350 -3.75 -23.22 6.71
CA PRO A 350 -2.55 -23.98 7.02
C PRO A 350 -1.29 -23.13 6.85
N THR A 351 -0.43 -23.15 7.86
CA THR A 351 0.85 -22.44 7.89
C THR A 351 1.97 -23.46 7.76
N PRO A 352 2.70 -23.52 6.63
CA PRO A 352 3.80 -24.45 6.45
C PRO A 352 4.95 -24.23 7.45
N GLN A 353 5.75 -25.27 7.68
CA GLN A 353 6.84 -25.24 8.67
C GLN A 353 7.85 -24.11 8.43
N ARG A 354 8.16 -23.79 7.17
CA ARG A 354 9.09 -22.70 6.83
C ARG A 354 8.53 -21.31 7.03
N VAL A 355 7.22 -21.14 7.22
CA VAL A 355 6.69 -19.81 7.52
C VAL A 355 7.18 -19.38 8.90
N PHE A 356 7.82 -18.22 8.98
CA PHE A 356 8.36 -17.64 10.19
C PHE A 356 7.53 -16.42 10.56
N LYS A 357 6.80 -16.48 11.67
CA LYS A 357 6.05 -15.32 12.18
C LYS A 357 6.94 -14.53 13.13
N PHE A 358 7.01 -13.22 12.96
CA PHE A 358 7.62 -12.35 13.95
C PHE A 358 6.72 -12.24 15.18
N GLN A 359 7.32 -12.13 16.36
CA GLN A 359 6.57 -12.00 17.60
C GLN A 359 5.75 -10.70 17.59
N SER A 360 6.31 -9.61 17.06
CA SER A 360 5.62 -8.33 16.83
C SER A 360 4.31 -8.49 16.06
N ASP A 361 4.35 -9.25 14.96
CA ASP A 361 3.21 -9.45 14.06
C ASP A 361 2.11 -10.25 14.76
N VAL A 362 2.50 -11.27 15.51
CA VAL A 362 1.57 -12.09 16.30
C VAL A 362 0.88 -11.23 17.36
N VAL A 363 1.63 -10.46 18.16
CA VAL A 363 1.01 -9.65 19.23
C VAL A 363 0.16 -8.51 18.68
N LEU A 364 0.58 -7.87 17.58
CA LEU A 364 -0.23 -6.84 16.91
C LEU A 364 -1.53 -7.42 16.37
N SER A 365 -1.50 -8.58 15.71
CA SER A 365 -2.71 -9.22 15.15
C SER A 365 -3.81 -9.51 16.17
N GLN A 366 -3.46 -9.59 17.46
CA GLN A 366 -4.40 -9.85 18.56
C GLN A 366 -4.81 -8.58 19.33
N HIS A 367 -4.11 -7.47 19.11
CA HIS A 367 -4.34 -6.25 19.87
C HIS A 367 -5.73 -5.65 19.58
N PRO A 368 -6.49 -5.16 20.58
CA PRO A 368 -7.86 -4.66 20.37
C PRO A 368 -8.01 -3.58 19.29
N LEU A 369 -7.00 -2.70 19.12
CA LEU A 369 -7.00 -1.64 18.12
C LEU A 369 -6.64 -2.09 16.70
N ILE A 370 -6.15 -3.34 16.52
CA ILE A 370 -5.59 -3.85 15.26
C ILE A 370 -6.39 -5.04 14.74
N LYS A 371 -6.81 -5.94 15.65
CA LYS A 371 -7.34 -7.27 15.32
C LYS A 371 -8.51 -7.26 14.32
N GLN A 372 -9.37 -6.24 14.38
CA GLN A 372 -10.52 -6.12 13.49
C GLN A 372 -10.05 -5.88 12.06
N GLU A 373 -9.22 -4.86 11.85
CA GLU A 373 -8.68 -4.49 10.55
C GLU A 373 -7.80 -5.61 9.97
N PHE A 374 -6.97 -6.22 10.82
CA PHE A 374 -6.15 -7.36 10.44
C PHE A 374 -7.00 -8.53 9.91
N SER A 375 -8.18 -8.75 10.50
CA SER A 375 -9.14 -9.77 10.05
C SER A 375 -9.86 -9.38 8.76
N LEU A 376 -10.13 -8.09 8.54
CA LEU A 376 -10.73 -7.59 7.31
C LEU A 376 -9.78 -7.76 6.11
N PHE A 377 -8.48 -7.52 6.29
CA PHE A 377 -7.49 -7.81 5.25
C PHE A 377 -7.31 -9.30 4.99
N ALA A 378 -7.47 -10.15 6.02
CA ALA A 378 -7.45 -11.61 5.86
C ALA A 378 -8.67 -12.16 5.10
N ALA A 379 -9.74 -11.38 4.95
CA ALA A 379 -10.98 -11.84 4.34
C ALA A 379 -10.77 -12.26 2.88
N LYS A 380 -11.27 -13.45 2.52
CA LYS A 380 -11.16 -13.97 1.14
C LYS A 380 -11.85 -13.07 0.12
N ASP A 381 -12.99 -12.51 0.52
CA ASP A 381 -13.77 -11.61 -0.30
C ASP A 381 -13.32 -10.17 -0.01
N ASN A 382 -12.89 -9.45 -1.04
CA ASN A 382 -12.45 -8.05 -1.01
C ASN A 382 -11.21 -7.71 -0.16
N GLY A 383 -10.67 -8.63 0.67
CA GLY A 383 -9.51 -8.36 1.52
C GLY A 383 -8.29 -7.86 0.76
N GLN A 384 -7.99 -8.44 -0.42
CA GLN A 384 -6.90 -7.97 -1.28
C GLN A 384 -7.10 -6.52 -1.76
N SER A 385 -8.30 -6.17 -2.23
CA SER A 385 -8.57 -4.81 -2.71
C SER A 385 -8.60 -3.80 -1.57
N HIS A 386 -9.14 -4.21 -0.41
CA HIS A 386 -9.16 -3.39 0.80
C HIS A 386 -7.74 -3.08 1.27
N TRP A 387 -6.94 -4.13 1.46
CA TRP A 387 -5.54 -3.98 1.86
C TRP A 387 -4.72 -3.18 0.84
N ASN A 388 -4.86 -3.43 -0.45
CA ASN A 388 -4.13 -2.66 -1.46
C ASN A 388 -4.43 -1.16 -1.41
N PHE A 389 -5.70 -0.80 -1.21
CA PHE A 389 -6.12 0.59 -1.09
C PHE A 389 -5.50 1.23 0.15
N ASP A 390 -5.60 0.58 1.31
CA ASP A 390 -5.06 1.12 2.56
C ASP A 390 -3.54 1.14 2.58
N TYR A 391 -2.89 0.10 2.08
CA TYR A 391 -1.44 0.09 1.92
C TYR A 391 -0.99 1.24 1.03
N ALA A 392 -1.67 1.50 -0.09
CA ALA A 392 -1.33 2.63 -0.95
C ALA A 392 -1.49 3.97 -0.22
N ARG A 393 -2.58 4.17 0.52
CA ARG A 393 -2.82 5.38 1.31
C ARG A 393 -1.73 5.60 2.34
N GLU A 394 -1.39 4.55 3.08
CA GLU A 394 -0.46 4.65 4.22
C GLU A 394 0.99 4.66 3.77
N TYR A 395 1.31 4.04 2.64
CA TYR A 395 2.62 4.17 2.02
C TYR A 395 2.85 5.58 1.47
N ILE A 396 1.82 6.26 0.94
CA ILE A 396 1.92 7.68 0.58
C ILE A 396 2.34 8.50 1.82
N ARG A 397 1.64 8.34 2.94
CA ARG A 397 2.00 8.99 4.22
C ARG A 397 3.41 8.64 4.67
N LEU A 398 3.75 7.35 4.71
CA LEU A 398 5.08 6.86 5.10
C LEU A 398 6.17 7.53 4.24
N SER A 399 5.99 7.56 2.92
CA SER A 399 6.94 8.14 1.98
C SER A 399 7.07 9.68 2.08
N LEU A 400 6.25 10.33 2.90
CA LEU A 400 6.23 11.77 3.13
C LEU A 400 6.66 12.17 4.55
N LEU A 401 6.94 11.20 5.44
CA LEU A 401 7.48 11.49 6.77
C LEU A 401 8.79 12.27 6.65
N GLY A 402 8.94 13.34 7.43
CA GLY A 402 10.10 14.24 7.40
C GLY A 402 10.24 15.11 6.13
N VAL A 403 9.35 14.98 5.14
CA VAL A 403 9.39 15.80 3.93
C VAL A 403 8.81 17.18 4.21
N ASN A 404 9.65 18.21 4.11
CA ASN A 404 9.28 19.61 4.44
C ASN A 404 8.99 20.48 3.21
N ASN A 405 8.78 19.87 2.04
CA ASN A 405 8.49 20.55 0.79
C ASN A 405 7.42 19.82 -0.04
N ILE A 406 6.47 19.18 0.62
CA ILE A 406 5.38 18.38 0.04
C ILE A 406 4.60 19.20 -0.99
N ASN A 407 4.34 20.49 -0.71
CA ASN A 407 3.59 21.35 -1.62
C ASN A 407 4.31 21.60 -2.97
N THR A 408 5.59 21.29 -3.07
CA THR A 408 6.42 21.47 -4.28
C THR A 408 6.71 20.17 -5.03
N LEU A 409 6.24 19.03 -4.53
CA LEU A 409 6.44 17.75 -5.19
C LEU A 409 5.65 17.67 -6.50
N THR A 410 6.11 16.80 -7.39
CA THR A 410 5.45 16.45 -8.65
C THR A 410 4.93 15.01 -8.56
N GLU A 411 3.69 14.76 -8.97
CA GLU A 411 3.21 13.39 -9.11
C GLU A 411 3.76 12.74 -10.38
N CYS A 412 4.45 11.61 -10.21
CA CYS A 412 5.08 10.84 -11.28
C CYS A 412 4.60 9.39 -11.35
N THR A 413 3.36 9.13 -10.91
CA THR A 413 2.76 7.78 -10.97
C THR A 413 2.73 7.21 -12.40
N LYS A 414 2.64 8.06 -13.42
CA LYS A 414 2.72 7.69 -14.85
C LYS A 414 4.03 6.99 -15.25
N SER A 415 5.08 7.10 -14.43
CA SER A 415 6.38 6.48 -14.66
C SER A 415 6.46 5.04 -14.12
N LEU A 416 5.53 4.63 -13.25
CA LEU A 416 5.49 3.26 -12.72
C LEU A 416 5.12 2.24 -13.80
N PRO A 417 5.64 1.00 -13.72
CA PRO A 417 5.24 -0.07 -14.63
C PRO A 417 3.74 -0.43 -14.45
N PRO A 418 3.16 -1.18 -15.42
CA PRO A 418 1.78 -1.63 -15.32
C PRO A 418 1.61 -2.65 -14.18
N ARG A 419 0.43 -2.63 -13.55
CA ARG A 419 0.04 -3.56 -12.48
C ARG A 419 -0.08 -4.99 -13.01
N ILE A 420 0.43 -5.95 -12.24
CA ILE A 420 0.17 -7.38 -12.44
C ILE A 420 -1.06 -7.76 -11.61
N ARG A 421 -2.17 -8.10 -12.27
CA ARG A 421 -3.47 -8.35 -11.61
C ARG A 421 -3.75 -9.81 -11.29
N ALA A 422 -2.93 -10.72 -11.78
CA ALA A 422 -3.07 -12.15 -11.57
C ALA A 422 -1.69 -12.79 -11.52
N PHE A 423 -1.57 -13.87 -10.75
CA PHE A 423 -0.36 -14.66 -10.64
C PHE A 423 -0.72 -16.13 -10.70
N SER A 424 0.09 -16.91 -11.40
CA SER A 424 0.08 -18.36 -11.35
C SER A 424 1.51 -18.81 -11.12
N ALA A 425 1.71 -19.56 -10.04
CA ALA A 425 3.02 -20.10 -9.69
C ALA A 425 3.39 -21.21 -10.69
N PRO A 426 4.40 -21.03 -11.55
CA PRO A 426 4.75 -22.04 -12.54
C PRO A 426 5.26 -23.34 -11.89
N ASP A 427 5.81 -23.25 -10.68
CA ASP A 427 6.53 -24.28 -9.94
C ASP A 427 5.92 -24.52 -8.54
N GLU A 428 4.61 -24.34 -8.41
CA GLU A 428 3.86 -24.41 -7.15
C GLU A 428 4.14 -25.68 -6.33
N ASP A 429 4.18 -26.84 -6.98
CA ASP A 429 4.49 -28.13 -6.34
C ASP A 429 5.87 -28.15 -5.67
N LEU A 430 6.85 -27.51 -6.31
CA LEU A 430 8.24 -27.49 -5.83
C LEU A 430 8.39 -26.51 -4.67
N VAL A 431 7.75 -25.34 -4.77
CA VAL A 431 7.71 -24.35 -3.68
C VAL A 431 6.96 -24.91 -2.46
N SER A 432 5.82 -25.59 -2.67
CA SER A 432 5.05 -26.22 -1.60
C SER A 432 5.85 -27.28 -0.85
N LYS A 433 6.61 -28.13 -1.57
CA LYS A 433 7.52 -29.11 -0.94
C LYS A 433 8.65 -28.45 -0.16
N TRP A 434 9.21 -27.36 -0.66
CA TRP A 434 10.24 -26.61 0.05
C TRP A 434 9.67 -26.02 1.36
N LEU A 435 8.48 -25.44 1.33
CA LEU A 435 7.79 -24.85 2.49
C LEU A 435 7.49 -25.85 3.62
N GLN A 436 7.34 -27.14 3.30
CA GLN A 436 7.12 -28.23 4.27
C GLN A 436 8.40 -28.75 4.95
N GLY A 437 9.53 -28.06 4.80
CA GLY A 437 10.82 -28.46 5.39
C GLY A 437 11.83 -29.04 4.38
N GLY A 438 11.57 -28.90 3.07
CA GLY A 438 12.48 -29.30 2.00
C GLY A 438 13.81 -28.52 2.00
N ILE A 439 14.81 -29.05 1.29
CA ILE A 439 16.25 -28.73 1.32
C ILE A 439 16.58 -27.21 1.43
N ALA A 440 17.37 -26.85 2.45
CA ALA A 440 18.02 -25.54 2.57
C ALA A 440 19.19 -25.39 1.57
N GLY A 441 19.47 -24.18 1.08
CA GLY A 441 20.57 -23.90 0.15
C GLY A 441 20.12 -23.31 -1.19
N GLU A 442 20.55 -23.90 -2.31
CA GLU A 442 20.36 -23.31 -3.65
C GLU A 442 18.88 -23.14 -4.06
N THR A 443 17.99 -24.05 -3.65
CA THR A 443 16.54 -23.94 -3.91
C THR A 443 15.94 -22.71 -3.24
N ALA A 444 16.29 -22.48 -1.97
CA ALA A 444 15.86 -21.26 -1.26
C ALA A 444 16.37 -20.03 -2.02
N ARG A 445 17.65 -20.00 -2.43
CA ARG A 445 18.22 -18.88 -3.21
C ARG A 445 17.47 -18.62 -4.52
N LYS A 446 17.07 -19.66 -5.25
CA LYS A 446 16.28 -19.53 -6.48
C LYS A 446 14.91 -18.91 -6.20
N ILE A 447 14.16 -19.46 -5.24
CA ILE A 447 12.87 -18.90 -4.83
C ILE A 447 13.04 -17.44 -4.37
N MET A 448 14.08 -17.16 -3.58
CA MET A 448 14.44 -15.81 -3.12
C MET A 448 14.70 -14.87 -4.29
N ASN A 449 15.29 -15.32 -5.38
CA ASN A 449 15.54 -14.48 -6.54
C ASN A 449 14.38 -14.45 -7.53
N GLY A 450 13.22 -15.04 -7.17
CA GLY A 450 12.08 -15.16 -8.07
C GLY A 450 12.37 -16.08 -9.26
N ASP A 451 13.38 -16.93 -9.17
CA ASP A 451 13.71 -17.92 -10.20
C ASP A 451 12.70 -19.08 -10.13
N SER A 452 12.25 -19.51 -11.31
CA SER A 452 11.45 -20.70 -11.49
C SER A 452 12.29 -21.93 -11.24
N LEU A 453 11.75 -22.87 -10.48
CA LEU A 453 12.36 -24.17 -10.24
C LEU A 453 12.15 -25.13 -11.43
N ASN A 454 11.26 -24.80 -12.36
CA ASN A 454 11.08 -25.55 -13.60
C ASN A 454 12.26 -25.30 -14.54
N GLY A 455 13.00 -26.36 -14.89
CA GLY A 455 14.14 -26.28 -15.82
C GLY A 455 15.52 -26.48 -15.16
N GLY A 456 15.58 -26.60 -13.83
CA GLY A 456 16.80 -27.04 -13.15
C GLY A 456 17.06 -28.53 -13.36
N LYS A 457 17.78 -28.91 -14.41
CA LYS A 457 18.21 -30.30 -14.68
C LYS A 457 18.94 -30.98 -13.49
N GLY A 458 19.36 -30.23 -12.46
CA GLY A 458 20.02 -30.74 -11.26
C GLY A 458 19.14 -30.96 -10.02
N ILE A 459 17.89 -30.48 -9.96
CA ILE A 459 17.07 -30.58 -8.73
C ILE A 459 16.31 -31.92 -8.68
N LEU A 460 15.84 -32.42 -9.82
CA LEU A 460 15.18 -33.73 -9.91
C LEU A 460 16.14 -34.93 -9.68
N SER A 461 17.46 -34.77 -9.86
CA SER A 461 18.42 -35.85 -9.58
C SER A 461 18.72 -36.00 -8.08
N LEU A 462 18.66 -34.91 -7.31
CA LEU A 462 18.82 -34.93 -5.85
C LEU A 462 17.61 -35.53 -5.13
N VAL A 463 16.39 -35.28 -5.62
CA VAL A 463 15.17 -35.89 -5.09
C VAL A 463 15.10 -37.39 -5.39
N SER A 464 15.57 -37.82 -6.56
CA SER A 464 15.63 -39.24 -6.94
C SER A 464 16.70 -40.02 -6.17
N GLY A 465 17.82 -39.37 -5.82
CA GLY A 465 18.93 -40.00 -5.09
C GLY A 465 18.65 -40.32 -3.61
N LEU A 466 17.71 -39.62 -2.96
CA LEU A 466 17.33 -39.92 -1.56
C LEU A 466 16.26 -41.01 -1.45
N LEU A 467 15.30 -41.07 -2.37
CA LEU A 467 14.29 -42.13 -2.41
C LEU A 467 14.92 -43.51 -2.68
N GLY A 468 16.04 -43.56 -3.43
CA GLY A 468 16.84 -44.78 -3.61
C GLY A 468 17.56 -45.25 -2.34
N LYS A 469 17.94 -44.33 -1.43
CA LYS A 469 18.64 -44.66 -0.18
C LYS A 469 17.72 -45.06 0.97
N LEU A 470 16.44 -44.67 0.94
CA LEU A 470 15.43 -45.13 1.90
C LEU A 470 14.84 -46.50 1.55
N LYS A 471 14.85 -46.89 0.27
CA LYS A 471 14.44 -48.24 -0.16
C LYS A 471 15.52 -49.32 -0.04
N SER A 472 16.77 -48.96 0.25
CA SER A 472 17.87 -49.92 0.44
C SER A 472 18.16 -50.25 1.92
N ARG A 473 17.25 -49.91 2.84
CA ARG A 473 17.37 -50.15 4.28
C ARG A 473 16.13 -50.82 4.91
N PHE A 474 15.37 -51.57 4.12
CA PHE A 474 14.41 -52.56 4.61
C PHE A 474 14.63 -53.89 3.88
#